data_AF-X1UF45-F1
#
_entry.id   AF-X1UF45-F1
#
_cell.length_a   1.000
_cell.length_b   1.000
_cell.length_c   1.000
_cell.angle_alpha   90.00
_cell.angle_beta   90.00
_cell.angle_gamma   90.00
#
_symmetry.space_group_name_H-M   'P 1'
#
loop_
_entity.id
_entity.type
_entity.pdbx_description
1 polymer ?
#
loop_
_entity_poly.entity_id
_entity_poly.type
_entity_poly.pdbx_seq_one_letter_code
_entity_poly.pdbx_strand_id
1 'polypeptide(L)'
;MENRVKPPTSMDDFKGKPPRVSASKEGIDEADLEATRAMLQQYTQDDGFHCPRCGVVITNPEEAIYHLAEEINKALDHLGKRPE
;
A
#
# COMPACT_ATOMS: atom_id res chain seq x y z
N MET A 1 13.58 -23.88 21.18
CA MET A 1 12.30 -23.15 21.18
C MET A 1 12.58 -21.79 20.56
N GLU A 2 12.24 -21.62 19.29
CA GLU A 2 12.42 -20.33 18.62
C GLU A 2 11.50 -19.31 19.30
N ASN A 3 12.08 -18.20 19.75
CA ASN A 3 11.35 -17.07 20.30
C ASN A 3 10.42 -16.54 19.21
N ARG A 4 9.16 -16.98 19.20
CA ARG A 4 8.13 -16.39 18.34
C ARG A 4 7.95 -14.95 18.80
N VAL A 5 8.49 -14.03 18.00
CA VAL A 5 8.30 -12.58 18.19
C VAL A 5 6.79 -12.34 18.14
N LYS A 6 6.21 -11.84 19.24
CA LYS A 6 4.78 -11.53 19.28
C LYS A 6 4.49 -10.51 18.17
N PRO A 7 3.42 -10.69 17.37
CA PRO A 7 3.05 -9.72 16.35
C PRO A 7 2.79 -8.36 17.03
N PRO A 8 3.25 -7.25 16.43
CA PRO A 8 3.01 -5.92 16.98
C PRO A 8 1.51 -5.63 17.08
N THR A 9 1.08 -5.08 18.22
CA THR A 9 -0.33 -4.77 18.51
C THR A 9 -0.70 -3.34 18.20
N SER A 10 0.29 -2.47 18.03
CA SER A 10 0.14 -1.08 17.66
C SER A 10 1.21 -0.68 16.64
N MET A 11 0.95 0.42 15.92
CA MET A 11 1.94 1.00 15.01
C MET A 11 3.22 1.44 15.73
N ASP A 12 3.13 1.78 17.03
CA ASP A 12 4.26 2.16 17.88
C ASP A 12 5.14 0.97 18.28
N ASP A 13 4.62 -0.26 18.20
CA ASP A 13 5.37 -1.49 18.49
C ASP A 13 6.32 -1.86 17.35
N PHE A 14 6.25 -1.15 16.22
CA PHE A 14 7.06 -1.43 15.05
C PHE A 14 8.50 -0.92 15.22
N LYS A 15 9.38 -1.80 15.71
CA LYS A 15 10.80 -1.51 16.00
C LYS A 15 11.77 -1.86 14.84
N GLY A 16 11.23 -2.14 13.65
CA GLY A 16 11.98 -2.61 12.48
C GLY A 16 12.00 -1.62 11.31
N LYS A 17 12.60 -2.03 10.18
CA LYS A 17 12.42 -1.32 8.91
C LYS A 17 10.97 -1.47 8.46
N PRO A 18 10.27 -0.39 8.08
CA PRO A 18 8.89 -0.47 7.64
C PRO A 18 8.70 -1.55 6.58
N PRO A 19 7.55 -2.27 6.61
CA PRO A 19 7.24 -3.19 5.52
C PRO A 19 7.17 -2.40 4.21
N ARG A 20 7.43 -3.10 3.11
CA ARG A 20 7.41 -2.52 1.77
C ARG A 20 6.40 -3.29 0.92
N VAL A 21 5.67 -2.55 0.09
CA VAL A 21 4.81 -3.14 -0.94
C VAL A 21 5.47 -2.97 -2.31
N SER A 22 5.23 -3.93 -3.20
CA SER A 22 5.62 -3.88 -4.61
C SER A 22 4.47 -4.37 -5.47
N ALA A 23 4.30 -3.76 -6.63
CA ALA A 23 3.41 -4.29 -7.65
C ALA A 23 3.95 -5.62 -8.18
N SER A 24 3.08 -6.63 -8.27
CA SER A 24 3.38 -7.92 -8.89
C SER A 24 2.30 -8.25 -9.92
N LYS A 25 2.70 -8.86 -11.04
CA LYS A 25 1.76 -9.42 -12.02
C LYS A 25 1.20 -10.77 -11.57
N GLU A 26 1.91 -11.44 -10.66
CA GLU A 26 1.51 -12.71 -10.06
C GLU A 26 0.87 -12.41 -8.71
N GLY A 27 -0.45 -12.59 -8.62
CA GLY A 27 -1.16 -12.58 -7.36
C GLY A 27 -0.92 -13.89 -6.63
N ILE A 28 -0.45 -13.80 -5.38
CA ILE A 28 -0.21 -14.99 -4.53
C ILE A 28 -1.54 -15.52 -3.97
N ASP A 29 -2.51 -14.62 -3.76
CA ASP A 29 -3.85 -14.90 -3.23
C ASP A 29 -4.93 -14.17 -4.05
N GLU A 30 -6.10 -14.80 -4.19
CA GLU A 30 -7.28 -14.22 -4.84
C GLU A 30 -7.83 -13.04 -4.03
N ALA A 31 -7.72 -13.08 -2.71
CA ALA A 31 -8.14 -11.97 -1.84
C ALA A 31 -7.35 -10.68 -2.12
N ASP A 32 -6.03 -10.78 -2.35
CA ASP A 32 -5.17 -9.63 -2.67
C ASP A 32 -5.52 -9.02 -4.04
N LEU A 33 -5.86 -9.88 -5.00
CA LEU A 33 -6.30 -9.45 -6.33
C LEU A 33 -7.63 -8.70 -6.25
N GLU A 34 -8.59 -9.20 -5.47
CA GLU A 34 -9.89 -8.57 -5.30
C GLU A 34 -9.77 -7.23 -4.55
N ALA A 35 -8.97 -7.17 -3.48
CA ALA A 35 -8.71 -5.92 -2.75
C ALA A 35 -8.07 -4.86 -3.65
N THR A 36 -7.10 -5.24 -4.48
CA THR A 36 -6.46 -4.33 -5.44
C THR A 36 -7.46 -3.82 -6.47
N ARG A 37 -8.30 -4.71 -7.03
CA ARG A 37 -9.36 -4.33 -7.98
C ARG A 37 -10.38 -3.39 -7.36
N ALA A 38 -10.86 -3.70 -6.16
CA ALA A 38 -11.83 -2.87 -5.44
C ALA A 38 -11.26 -1.46 -5.20
N MET A 39 -9.99 -1.37 -4.78
CA MET A 39 -9.32 -0.08 -4.60
C MET A 39 -9.22 0.71 -5.90
N LEU A 40 -8.74 0.08 -6.98
CA LEU A 40 -8.63 0.75 -8.27
C LEU A 40 -9.99 1.24 -8.77
N GLN A 41 -11.03 0.41 -8.66
CA GLN A 41 -12.40 0.77 -9.07
C GLN A 41 -12.96 1.93 -8.24
N GLN A 42 -12.76 1.93 -6.92
CA GLN A 42 -13.28 2.98 -6.04
C GLN A 42 -12.76 4.38 -6.39
N TYR A 43 -11.52 4.46 -6.90
CA TYR A 43 -10.85 5.72 -7.17
C TYR A 43 -10.70 6.02 -8.66
N THR A 44 -11.20 5.15 -9.54
CA THR A 44 -11.24 5.42 -10.98
C THR A 44 -12.53 6.15 -11.33
N GLN A 45 -12.37 7.26 -12.04
CA GLN A 45 -13.46 8.05 -12.62
C GLN A 45 -13.29 8.08 -14.15
N ASP A 46 -14.16 8.84 -14.84
CA ASP A 46 -14.19 8.91 -16.31
C ASP A 46 -12.88 9.42 -16.93
N ASP A 47 -12.10 10.22 -16.19
CA ASP A 47 -10.84 10.84 -16.61
C ASP A 47 -9.59 10.11 -16.09
N GLY A 48 -9.74 8.98 -15.38
CA GLY A 48 -8.65 8.13 -14.93
C GLY A 48 -8.70 7.76 -13.46
N PHE A 49 -7.59 7.19 -12.95
CA PHE A 49 -7.42 6.87 -11.54
C PHE A 49 -7.01 8.12 -10.75
N HIS A 50 -7.81 8.46 -9.73
CA HIS A 50 -7.56 9.58 -8.81
C HIS A 50 -6.87 9.06 -7.56
N CYS A 51 -5.59 9.34 -7.38
CA CYS A 51 -4.89 8.91 -6.18
C CYS A 51 -5.50 9.58 -4.93
N PRO A 52 -6.03 8.81 -3.96
CA PRO A 52 -6.69 9.39 -2.78
C PRO A 52 -5.74 10.13 -1.85
N ARG A 53 -4.43 9.90 -1.97
CA ARG A 53 -3.43 10.52 -1.10
C ARG A 53 -2.93 11.86 -1.62
N CYS A 54 -2.64 11.96 -2.92
CA CYS A 54 -1.96 13.13 -3.49
C CYS A 54 -2.81 13.88 -4.55
N GLY A 55 -3.94 13.31 -4.98
CA GLY A 55 -4.86 13.93 -5.93
C GLY A 55 -4.42 13.90 -7.39
N VAL A 56 -3.32 13.22 -7.73
CA VAL A 56 -2.92 13.05 -9.13
C VAL A 56 -3.93 12.17 -9.89
N VAL A 57 -4.19 12.53 -11.14
CA VAL A 57 -5.02 11.75 -12.06
C VAL A 57 -4.12 11.00 -13.04
N ILE A 58 -4.29 9.68 -13.12
CA ILE A 58 -3.45 8.80 -13.94
C ILE A 58 -4.35 8.02 -14.91
N THR A 59 -4.10 8.17 -16.21
CA THR A 59 -4.89 7.54 -17.26
C THR A 59 -4.39 6.15 -17.66
N ASN A 60 -3.11 5.85 -17.39
CA ASN A 60 -2.52 4.54 -17.62
C ASN A 60 -2.69 3.64 -16.38
N PRO A 61 -3.42 2.51 -16.47
CA PRO A 61 -3.64 1.62 -15.33
C PRO A 61 -2.36 1.05 -14.71
N GLU A 62 -1.33 0.76 -15.51
CA GLU A 62 -0.07 0.21 -15.00
C GLU A 62 0.70 1.27 -14.20
N GLU A 63 0.72 2.53 -14.68
CA GLU A 63 1.29 3.65 -13.93
C GLU A 63 0.52 3.93 -12.63
N ALA A 64 -0.80 3.78 -12.63
CA ALA A 64 -1.62 3.95 -11.44
C ALA A 64 -1.25 2.95 -10.34
N ILE A 65 -0.98 1.69 -10.71
CA ILE A 65 -0.54 0.65 -9.78
C ILE A 65 0.84 0.98 -9.20
N TYR A 66 1.80 1.38 -10.04
CA TYR A 66 3.14 1.76 -9.55
C TYR A 66 3.08 2.99 -8.63
N HIS A 67 2.32 4.01 -9.01
CA HIS A 67 2.12 5.20 -8.20
C HIS A 67 1.49 4.86 -6.84
N LEU A 68 0.47 4.00 -6.83
CA LEU A 68 -0.16 3.54 -5.61
C LEU A 68 0.83 2.82 -4.68
N ALA A 69 1.68 1.94 -5.22
CA ALA A 69 2.70 1.27 -4.44
C ALA A 69 3.71 2.27 -3.83
N GLU A 70 4.11 3.31 -4.57
CA GLU A 70 4.96 4.38 -4.05
C GLU A 70 4.28 5.15 -2.91
N GLU A 71 3.03 5.56 -3.10
CA GLU A 71 2.26 6.26 -2.08
C GLU A 71 2.04 5.41 -0.83
N ILE A 72 1.79 4.10 -0.95
CA ILE A 72 1.73 3.22 0.22
C ILE A 72 3.08 3.18 0.93
N ASN A 73 4.19 2.99 0.20
CA ASN A 73 5.51 2.94 0.81
C ASN A 73 5.89 4.26 1.51
N LYS A 74 5.56 5.42 0.93
CA LYS A 74 5.73 6.73 1.59
C LYS A 74 4.94 6.81 2.90
N ALA A 75 3.80 6.13 3.03
CA ALA A 75 3.01 6.12 4.27
C ALA A 75 3.67 5.21 5.30
N LEU A 76 4.12 4.03 4.84
CA LEU A 76 4.81 3.06 5.67
C LEU A 76 6.13 3.63 6.22
N ASP A 77 6.82 4.52 5.50
CA ASP A 77 8.04 5.20 5.97
C ASP A 77 7.85 6.08 7.22
N HIS A 78 6.59 6.39 7.57
CA HIS A 78 6.24 7.08 8.81
C HIS A 78 5.95 6.12 9.98
N LEU A 79 5.82 4.81 9.73
CA LEU A 79 5.64 3.81 10.79
C LEU A 79 6.88 3.77 11.70
N GLY A 80 6.63 3.83 13.01
CA GLY A 80 7.69 3.83 14.04
C GLY A 80 8.42 5.18 14.21
N LYS A 81 8.10 6.21 13.42
CA LYS A 81 8.53 7.59 13.69
C LYS A 81 7.43 8.26 14.51
N ARG A 82 7.74 8.67 15.75
CA ARG A 82 6.82 9.48 16.55
C ARG A 82 6.45 10.73 15.72
N PRO A 83 5.16 11.11 15.61
CA PRO A 83 4.82 12.42 15.10
C PRO A 83 5.50 13.48 16.00
N GLU A 84 6.23 14.41 15.39
CA GLU A 84 6.78 15.59 16.07
C GLU A 84 5.65 16.55 16.46
#